data_AF-V6TNH5-F1
#
_entry.id   AF-V6TNH5-F1
#
_cell.length_a   1.000
_cell.length_b   1.000
_cell.length_c   1.000
_cell.angle_alpha   90.00
_cell.angle_beta   90.00
_cell.angle_gamma   90.00
#
_symmetry.space_group_name_H-M   'P 1'
#
loop_
_entity.id
_entity.type
_entity.pdbx_description
1 polymer ?
#
loop_
_entity_poly.entity_id
_entity_poly.type
_entity_poly.pdbx_seq_one_letter_code
_entity_poly.pdbx_strand_id
1 'polypeptide(L)'
;MCSGEFFLFMGGCYDARAAPGSGVCREARDGACERHAEEVRAEAKAQLSANQCVEVTGSDPSTCKTCGAVIGGAKYCSACNDSGSASSSGAPTDGVCTADNAVCSAKLDGVCTTCAESSFMFEGGCYRTGQAPGQTMCQTAQNGKCTLGANGYFALPEAAATEESVAACNTTTTITLKNSKKYVGVDKCKTCTQPNAASDTNTAVAATCTACENGYFVASAACTKCHESCLTCSDAGADKCKSCTANTYFLGADNGGQGKCVSCGDASDETWKGVDGCLKCTKPSDSSTPATCTEC
;
A
#
# COMPACT_ATOMS: atom_id res chain seq x y z
N MET A 1 -57.04 6.41 -0.19
CA MET A 1 -57.17 7.85 0.12
C MET A 1 -57.02 7.99 1.63
N CYS A 2 -55.88 8.50 2.11
CA CYS A 2 -55.74 8.85 3.52
C CYS A 2 -56.22 10.29 3.70
N SER A 3 -57.19 10.50 4.59
CA SER A 3 -57.80 11.80 4.86
C SER A 3 -56.90 12.63 5.78
N GLY A 4 -56.84 13.94 5.51
CA GLY A 4 -56.35 15.03 6.37
C GLY A 4 -55.23 14.71 7.37
N GLU A 5 -54.01 15.19 7.07
CA GLU A 5 -52.78 15.17 7.89
C GLU A 5 -51.90 13.89 7.88
N PHE A 6 -52.09 12.98 6.92
CA PHE A 6 -51.24 11.80 6.74
C PHE A 6 -50.72 11.69 5.29
N PHE A 7 -49.45 11.36 5.09
CA PHE A 7 -48.85 11.10 3.77
C PHE A 7 -48.55 9.61 3.54
N LEU A 8 -48.62 9.18 2.28
CA LEU A 8 -48.50 7.78 1.87
C LEU A 8 -47.03 7.45 1.54
N PHE A 9 -46.42 6.50 2.24
CA PHE A 9 -45.05 6.04 1.97
C PHE A 9 -44.98 4.51 2.10
N MET A 10 -44.39 3.83 1.11
CA MET A 10 -44.24 2.35 1.06
C MET A 10 -45.51 1.56 1.43
N GLY A 11 -46.68 2.04 1.00
CA GLY A 11 -47.96 1.35 1.22
C GLY A 11 -48.63 1.58 2.58
N GLY A 12 -48.09 2.44 3.45
CA GLY A 12 -48.69 2.85 4.73
C GLY A 12 -48.90 4.38 4.85
N CYS A 13 -49.70 4.81 5.83
CA CYS A 13 -49.98 6.23 6.12
C CYS A 13 -49.35 6.65 7.46
N TYR A 14 -48.63 7.77 7.47
CA TYR A 14 -47.81 8.24 8.62
C TYR A 14 -48.14 9.69 9.03
N ASP A 15 -48.12 9.96 10.36
CA ASP A 15 -48.44 11.25 11.00
C ASP A 15 -47.20 12.15 11.07
N ALA A 16 -47.34 13.45 10.77
CA ALA A 16 -46.25 14.42 10.75
C ALA A 16 -45.92 15.07 12.10
N ARG A 17 -46.57 14.69 13.22
CA ARG A 17 -46.38 15.35 14.54
C ARG A 17 -45.64 14.52 15.60
N ALA A 18 -44.52 13.89 15.25
CA ALA A 18 -43.60 13.29 16.23
C ALA A 18 -42.28 14.10 16.36
N ALA A 19 -41.84 14.29 17.60
CA ALA A 19 -40.78 15.19 18.08
C ALA A 19 -39.34 14.79 17.65
N PRO A 20 -38.34 15.68 17.81
CA PRO A 20 -37.03 15.58 17.15
C PRO A 20 -36.15 14.48 17.74
N GLY A 21 -35.58 13.63 16.87
CA GLY A 21 -34.67 12.55 17.29
C GLY A 21 -34.62 11.29 16.41
N SER A 22 -35.29 11.24 15.25
CA SER A 22 -35.03 10.20 14.26
C SER A 22 -34.56 10.86 12.97
N GLY A 23 -33.29 10.61 12.63
CA GLY A 23 -32.61 11.34 11.56
C GLY A 23 -33.14 10.98 10.19
N VAL A 24 -33.96 11.84 9.60
CA VAL A 24 -34.11 11.92 8.15
C VAL A 24 -34.74 13.26 7.75
N CYS A 25 -34.04 13.99 6.88
CA CYS A 25 -34.39 15.27 6.24
C CYS A 25 -34.19 16.53 7.10
N ARG A 26 -33.18 17.34 6.73
CA ARG A 26 -32.88 18.65 7.34
C ARG A 26 -33.42 19.85 6.54
N GLU A 27 -33.82 19.66 5.27
CA GLU A 27 -34.40 20.73 4.44
C GLU A 27 -35.37 20.17 3.40
N ALA A 28 -36.41 20.96 3.07
CA ALA A 28 -37.43 20.63 2.08
C ALA A 28 -37.59 21.79 1.09
N ARG A 29 -37.39 21.53 -0.20
CA ARG A 29 -37.79 22.42 -1.28
C ARG A 29 -38.69 21.62 -2.24
N ASP A 30 -39.86 22.15 -2.55
CA ASP A 30 -40.85 21.56 -3.48
C ASP A 30 -41.33 20.13 -3.17
N GLY A 31 -41.37 19.75 -1.89
CA GLY A 31 -42.11 18.56 -1.44
C GLY A 31 -41.44 17.21 -1.71
N ALA A 32 -40.16 17.17 -2.06
CA ALA A 32 -39.36 15.95 -2.18
C ALA A 32 -38.28 15.90 -1.08
N CYS A 33 -38.27 14.85 -0.26
CA CYS A 33 -37.12 14.51 0.59
C CYS A 33 -36.04 13.88 -0.31
N GLU A 34 -35.00 14.62 -0.64
CA GLU A 34 -33.83 14.04 -1.30
C GLU A 34 -32.99 13.27 -0.26
N ARG A 35 -32.93 11.95 -0.40
CA ARG A 35 -31.99 11.11 0.36
C ARG A 35 -30.61 11.26 -0.28
N HIS A 36 -29.57 11.49 0.53
CA HIS A 36 -28.21 11.16 0.11
C HIS A 36 -28.14 9.65 -0.16
N ALA A 37 -28.24 9.29 -1.43
CA ALA A 37 -27.86 7.99 -1.94
C ALA A 37 -26.35 8.00 -2.16
N GLU A 38 -25.62 7.43 -1.20
CA GLU A 38 -24.35 6.75 -1.42
C GLU A 38 -23.26 7.53 -2.17
N GLU A 39 -22.70 8.57 -1.54
CA GLU A 39 -21.47 9.25 -2.00
C GLU A 39 -20.19 8.55 -1.53
N VAL A 40 -20.24 7.30 -1.08
CA VAL A 40 -19.05 6.55 -0.60
C VAL A 40 -18.10 6.10 -1.72
N ARG A 41 -18.48 6.27 -3.00
CA ARG A 41 -17.64 5.93 -4.16
C ARG A 41 -16.99 7.13 -4.87
N ALA A 42 -17.41 8.36 -4.57
CA ALA A 42 -16.78 9.55 -5.13
C ALA A 42 -15.54 9.97 -4.32
N GLU A 43 -15.56 9.80 -3.00
CA GLU A 43 -14.41 10.12 -2.14
C GLU A 43 -13.21 9.18 -2.39
N ALA A 44 -13.45 7.90 -2.72
CA ALA A 44 -12.39 6.96 -3.06
C ALA A 44 -11.72 7.25 -4.42
N LYS A 45 -12.41 7.93 -5.35
CA LYS A 45 -11.85 8.33 -6.66
C LYS A 45 -11.25 9.74 -6.61
N ALA A 46 -11.71 10.61 -5.72
CA ALA A 46 -11.13 11.93 -5.49
C ALA A 46 -9.82 11.86 -4.68
N GLN A 47 -9.67 10.89 -3.77
CA GLN A 47 -8.41 10.69 -3.02
C GLN A 47 -7.26 10.10 -3.84
N LEU A 48 -7.54 9.50 -5.00
CA LEU A 48 -6.49 9.07 -5.94
C LEU A 48 -5.90 10.24 -6.75
N SER A 49 -6.52 11.43 -6.72
CA SER A 49 -6.15 12.59 -7.54
C SER A 49 -5.40 13.69 -6.79
N ALA A 50 -5.28 13.62 -5.45
CA ALA A 50 -4.53 14.61 -4.65
C ALA A 50 -3.05 14.22 -4.41
N ASN A 51 -2.63 13.05 -4.92
CA ASN A 51 -1.36 12.39 -4.62
C ASN A 51 -0.23 12.64 -5.65
N GLN A 52 -0.37 13.66 -6.50
CA GLN A 52 0.70 14.06 -7.41
C GLN A 52 1.34 15.33 -6.88
N CYS A 53 2.44 15.16 -6.16
CA CYS A 53 3.42 16.23 -6.03
C CYS A 53 3.69 16.83 -7.43
N VAL A 54 3.63 18.16 -7.51
CA VAL A 54 3.94 18.92 -8.72
C VAL A 54 5.20 19.73 -8.47
N GLU A 55 6.20 19.53 -9.33
CA GLU A 55 7.42 20.33 -9.32
C GLU A 55 7.11 21.72 -9.89
N VAL A 56 7.50 22.75 -9.15
CA VAL A 56 7.34 24.15 -9.52
C VAL A 56 8.73 24.75 -9.63
N THR A 57 9.00 25.48 -10.70
CA THR A 57 10.23 26.27 -10.81
C THR A 57 10.04 27.60 -10.11
N GLY A 58 10.91 27.94 -9.16
CA GLY A 58 10.84 29.23 -8.48
C GLY A 58 11.69 29.27 -7.21
N SER A 59 11.36 30.23 -6.35
CA SER A 59 12.00 30.44 -5.05
C SER A 59 10.96 30.62 -3.94
N ASP A 60 9.73 30.14 -4.16
CA ASP A 60 8.68 30.16 -3.13
C ASP A 60 8.88 28.95 -2.20
N PRO A 61 9.21 29.17 -0.91
CA PRO A 61 9.44 28.11 0.07
C PRO A 61 8.28 27.13 0.24
N SER A 62 7.06 27.54 -0.12
CA SER A 62 5.84 26.73 0.00
C SER A 62 5.60 25.83 -1.22
N THR A 63 6.44 25.93 -2.24
CA THR A 63 6.32 25.14 -3.47
C THR A 63 7.38 24.05 -3.53
N CYS A 64 7.02 22.92 -4.16
CA CYS A 64 7.93 21.79 -4.28
C CYS A 64 8.90 21.97 -5.44
N LYS A 65 10.19 21.76 -5.16
CA LYS A 65 11.26 21.74 -6.16
C LYS A 65 11.43 20.34 -6.77
N THR A 66 11.40 19.32 -5.93
CA THR A 66 11.67 17.93 -6.32
C THR A 66 10.63 16.99 -5.75
N CYS A 67 9.97 16.23 -6.62
CA CYS A 67 9.01 15.19 -6.25
C CYS A 67 9.68 13.80 -6.22
N GLY A 68 10.68 13.64 -5.35
CA GLY A 68 11.54 12.46 -5.30
C GLY A 68 11.08 11.35 -4.34
N ALA A 69 10.30 11.68 -3.32
CA ALA A 69 9.86 10.69 -2.35
C ALA A 69 8.71 9.85 -2.92
N VAL A 70 8.94 8.55 -3.11
CA VAL A 70 7.93 7.62 -3.63
C VAL A 70 7.42 6.72 -2.51
N ILE A 71 6.16 6.90 -2.12
CA ILE A 71 5.56 6.19 -0.98
C ILE A 71 4.27 5.54 -1.46
N GLY A 72 4.20 4.20 -1.39
CA GLY A 72 3.02 3.44 -1.85
C GLY A 72 2.69 3.66 -3.34
N GLY A 73 3.67 4.03 -4.16
CA GLY A 73 3.51 4.34 -5.58
C GLY A 73 3.08 5.78 -5.90
N ALA A 74 2.80 6.60 -4.89
CA ALA A 74 2.55 8.04 -5.05
C ALA A 74 3.82 8.86 -4.84
N LYS A 75 3.91 10.01 -5.51
CA LYS A 75 5.05 10.93 -5.42
C LYS A 75 4.75 12.07 -4.45
N TYR A 76 5.71 12.35 -3.59
CA TYR A 76 5.67 13.37 -2.56
C TYR A 76 6.87 14.30 -2.69
N CYS A 77 6.77 15.49 -2.10
CA CYS A 77 7.86 16.44 -2.14
C CYS A 77 9.03 15.94 -1.27
N SER A 78 10.24 15.92 -1.84
CA SER A 78 11.49 15.61 -1.14
C SER A 78 12.42 16.81 -1.01
N ALA A 79 12.15 17.90 -1.74
CA ALA A 79 12.85 19.17 -1.57
C ALA A 79 11.96 20.35 -1.99
N CYS A 80 11.96 21.42 -1.20
CA CYS A 80 11.23 22.65 -1.44
C CYS A 80 12.05 23.67 -2.23
N ASN A 81 11.38 24.65 -2.84
CA ASN A 81 12.04 25.79 -3.51
C ASN A 81 12.54 26.82 -2.49
N ASP A 82 13.40 26.36 -1.58
CA ASP A 82 14.06 27.16 -0.56
C ASP A 82 15.56 26.82 -0.55
N SER A 83 16.41 27.79 -0.24
CA SER A 83 17.87 27.61 -0.13
C SER A 83 18.42 28.07 1.23
N GLY A 84 17.54 28.36 2.17
CA GLY A 84 17.86 28.88 3.49
C GLY A 84 17.81 27.81 4.57
N SER A 85 18.15 28.27 5.78
CA SER A 85 18.12 27.50 7.02
C SER A 85 17.36 28.24 8.13
N ALA A 86 16.66 29.32 7.78
CA ALA A 86 15.91 30.14 8.73
C ALA A 86 14.63 29.41 9.17
N SER A 87 14.02 29.86 10.27
CA SER A 87 12.73 29.31 10.71
C SER A 87 11.59 29.58 9.73
N SER A 88 11.74 30.56 8.84
CA SER A 88 10.80 30.82 7.73
C SER A 88 11.07 29.94 6.52
N SER A 89 12.18 29.19 6.48
CA SER A 89 12.52 28.34 5.34
C SER A 89 11.58 27.15 5.25
N GLY A 90 11.22 26.80 4.02
CA GLY A 90 10.38 25.65 3.71
C GLY A 90 11.17 24.34 3.68
N ALA A 91 10.61 23.27 4.24
CA ALA A 91 11.10 21.91 4.08
C ALA A 91 9.93 20.92 4.00
N PRO A 92 10.13 19.71 3.45
CA PRO A 92 9.06 18.73 3.34
C PRO A 92 8.66 18.17 4.71
N THR A 93 7.38 18.36 5.03
CA THR A 93 6.70 17.70 6.15
C THR A 93 5.49 16.98 5.59
N ASP A 94 5.39 15.67 5.81
CA ASP A 94 4.35 14.80 5.25
C ASP A 94 4.21 14.91 3.72
N GLY A 95 5.33 15.13 3.04
CA GLY A 95 5.39 15.24 1.58
C GLY A 95 4.94 16.58 1.00
N VAL A 96 4.73 17.60 1.85
CA VAL A 96 4.35 18.97 1.44
C VAL A 96 5.36 19.97 2.01
N CYS A 97 5.63 21.04 1.25
CA CYS A 97 6.51 22.11 1.69
C CYS A 97 5.85 22.99 2.75
N THR A 98 6.47 23.08 3.92
CA THR A 98 5.97 23.86 5.06
C THR A 98 7.12 24.49 5.85
N ALA A 99 6.82 25.55 6.61
CA ALA A 99 7.73 26.09 7.63
C ALA A 99 7.51 25.43 9.02
N ASP A 100 7.13 24.16 9.06
CA ASP A 100 6.90 23.42 10.31
C ASP A 100 8.24 23.16 11.03
N ASN A 101 8.53 23.99 12.03
CA ASN A 101 9.76 23.89 12.84
C ASN A 101 9.63 22.91 14.02
N ALA A 102 8.42 22.45 14.34
CA ALA A 102 8.20 21.49 15.41
C ALA A 102 8.58 20.08 14.95
N VAL A 103 8.14 19.71 13.74
CA VAL A 103 8.46 18.41 13.14
C VAL A 103 9.81 18.44 12.45
N CYS A 104 10.08 19.47 11.64
CA CYS A 104 11.36 19.67 10.97
C CYS A 104 12.20 20.74 11.69
N SER A 105 12.88 20.31 12.75
CA SER A 105 13.65 21.17 13.66
C SER A 105 14.90 21.81 13.07
N ALA A 106 15.51 21.17 12.05
CA ALA A 106 16.61 21.73 11.28
C ALA A 106 16.43 21.40 9.80
N LYS A 107 16.82 22.35 8.94
CA LYS A 107 16.63 22.28 7.49
C LYS A 107 17.72 23.07 6.77
N LEU A 108 18.01 22.66 5.54
CA LEU A 108 18.99 23.31 4.68
C LEU A 108 18.65 22.97 3.23
N ASP A 109 18.81 23.95 2.33
CA ASP A 109 18.63 23.77 0.88
C ASP A 109 17.26 23.17 0.49
N GLY A 110 16.22 23.57 1.22
CA GLY A 110 14.84 23.13 0.97
C GLY A 110 14.55 21.70 1.44
N VAL A 111 15.46 21.08 2.21
CA VAL A 111 15.35 19.71 2.70
C VAL A 111 15.36 19.72 4.22
N CYS A 112 14.59 18.83 4.85
CA CYS A 112 14.70 18.64 6.29
C CYS A 112 15.95 17.85 6.65
N THR A 113 16.74 18.35 7.61
CA THR A 113 17.99 17.70 8.04
C THR A 113 17.91 17.13 9.45
N THR A 114 16.88 17.47 10.23
CA THR A 114 16.62 16.88 11.56
C THR A 114 15.13 16.83 11.86
N CYS A 115 14.59 15.62 11.98
CA CYS A 115 13.22 15.39 12.41
C CYS A 115 13.11 15.38 13.94
N ALA A 116 11.91 15.66 14.44
CA ALA A 116 11.60 15.65 15.87
C ALA A 116 10.22 15.01 16.13
N GLU A 117 9.79 15.00 17.40
CA GLU A 117 8.47 14.47 17.81
C GLU A 117 8.20 13.03 17.35
N SER A 118 6.92 12.69 17.14
CA SER A 118 6.45 11.40 16.61
C SER A 118 6.50 11.40 15.07
N SER A 119 7.65 11.79 14.53
CA SER A 119 7.95 11.75 13.10
C SER A 119 9.25 11.01 12.83
N PHE A 120 9.56 10.78 11.56
CA PHE A 120 10.78 10.14 11.12
C PHE A 120 11.27 10.71 9.80
N MET A 121 12.58 10.63 9.58
CA MET A 121 13.22 11.06 8.34
C MET A 121 13.07 9.99 7.25
N PHE A 122 12.66 10.43 6.07
CA PHE A 122 12.65 9.64 4.85
C PHE A 122 12.89 10.53 3.63
N GLU A 123 13.84 10.21 2.75
CA GLU A 123 14.08 10.93 1.49
C GLU A 123 14.04 12.48 1.60
N GLY A 124 14.70 13.04 2.63
CA GLY A 124 14.81 14.49 2.83
C GLY A 124 13.60 15.20 3.46
N GLY A 125 12.57 14.46 3.87
CA GLY A 125 11.40 14.97 4.58
C GLY A 125 11.18 14.32 5.94
N CYS A 126 10.37 14.97 6.78
CA CYS A 126 9.87 14.38 8.02
C CYS A 126 8.42 13.96 7.87
N TYR A 127 8.10 12.73 8.30
CA TYR A 127 6.77 12.15 8.14
C TYR A 127 6.21 11.73 9.49
N ARG A 128 4.98 12.12 9.79
CA ARG A 128 4.29 11.83 11.05
C ARG A 128 3.62 10.46 11.00
N THR A 129 3.71 9.71 12.10
CA THR A 129 2.99 8.43 12.24
C THR A 129 1.52 8.60 12.62
N GLY A 130 0.99 9.82 12.66
CA GLY A 130 -0.42 10.11 12.94
C GLY A 130 -1.27 10.37 11.68
N GLN A 131 -0.64 10.47 10.49
CA GLN A 131 -1.32 10.82 9.24
C GLN A 131 -0.62 10.24 8.01
N ALA A 132 -1.30 10.24 6.87
CA ALA A 132 -0.69 9.88 5.60
C ALA A 132 0.27 11.00 5.12
N PRO A 133 1.37 10.65 4.43
CA PRO A 133 1.77 9.28 4.09
C PRO A 133 2.61 8.59 5.18
N GLY A 134 3.00 9.28 6.26
CA GLY A 134 3.92 8.71 7.26
C GLY A 134 3.44 7.41 7.91
N GLN A 135 2.14 7.29 8.19
CA GLN A 135 1.52 6.06 8.72
C GLN A 135 1.70 4.82 7.84
N THR A 136 1.91 4.99 6.52
CA THR A 136 2.09 3.83 5.63
C THR A 136 3.50 3.27 5.65
N MET A 137 4.47 4.02 6.19
CA MET A 137 5.88 3.60 6.26
C MET A 137 6.30 3.22 7.67
N CYS A 138 5.81 3.94 8.68
CA CYS A 138 6.21 3.74 10.07
C CYS A 138 4.98 3.66 10.97
N GLN A 139 4.94 2.61 11.79
CA GLN A 139 3.89 2.42 12.78
C GLN A 139 4.15 3.22 14.06
N THR A 140 5.42 3.24 14.50
CA THR A 140 5.83 3.92 15.73
C THR A 140 7.08 4.73 15.48
N ALA A 141 7.03 6.03 15.79
CA ALA A 141 8.18 6.91 15.73
C ALA A 141 8.37 7.67 17.04
N GLN A 142 9.63 7.94 17.40
CA GLN A 142 10.01 8.67 18.60
C GLN A 142 11.26 9.50 18.33
N ASN A 143 11.22 10.77 18.77
CA ASN A 143 12.34 11.71 18.66
C ASN A 143 12.88 11.80 17.23
N GLY A 144 11.99 11.95 16.23
CA GLY A 144 12.38 12.09 14.83
C GLY A 144 12.86 10.81 14.14
N LYS A 145 12.60 9.64 14.73
CA LYS A 145 13.08 8.33 14.21
C LYS A 145 11.95 7.31 14.17
N CYS A 146 11.92 6.53 13.11
CA CYS A 146 11.07 5.35 13.05
C CYS A 146 11.66 4.24 13.94
N THR A 147 10.87 3.71 14.87
CA THR A 147 11.29 2.61 15.74
C THR A 147 10.64 1.29 15.36
N LEU A 148 9.53 1.34 14.61
CA LEU A 148 8.83 0.17 14.09
C LEU A 148 8.23 0.49 12.71
N GLY A 149 8.71 -0.20 11.68
CA GLY A 149 8.20 -0.07 10.31
C GLY A 149 6.76 -0.56 10.17
N ALA A 150 6.00 0.05 9.27
CA ALA A 150 4.68 -0.43 8.87
C ALA A 150 4.79 -1.61 7.88
N ASN A 151 3.66 -2.22 7.51
CA ASN A 151 3.66 -3.32 6.54
C ASN A 151 4.33 -2.93 5.21
N GLY A 152 5.34 -3.70 4.81
CA GLY A 152 6.14 -3.43 3.61
C GLY A 152 7.33 -2.50 3.83
N TYR A 153 7.56 -2.08 5.08
CA TYR A 153 8.70 -1.27 5.49
C TYR A 153 9.33 -1.83 6.77
N PHE A 154 10.58 -1.47 7.02
CA PHE A 154 11.28 -1.74 8.27
C PHE A 154 11.99 -0.49 8.78
N ALA A 155 12.04 -0.33 10.10
CA ALA A 155 12.84 0.70 10.73
C ALA A 155 14.33 0.33 10.64
N LEU A 156 15.18 1.33 10.43
CA LEU A 156 16.64 1.18 10.40
C LEU A 156 17.18 1.25 11.84
N PRO A 157 17.64 0.14 12.43
CA PRO A 157 18.12 0.15 13.81
C PRO A 157 19.30 1.13 13.96
N GLU A 158 19.22 1.94 15.03
CA GLU A 158 20.23 2.94 15.40
C GLU A 158 20.37 4.13 14.44
N ALA A 159 19.43 4.33 13.52
CA ALA A 159 19.35 5.57 12.74
C ALA A 159 19.21 6.79 13.66
N ALA A 160 19.93 7.86 13.35
CA ALA A 160 19.74 9.16 13.95
C ALA A 160 18.53 9.89 13.36
N ALA A 161 18.03 10.91 14.06
CA ALA A 161 16.95 11.77 13.54
C ALA A 161 17.36 12.65 12.34
N THR A 162 18.60 12.50 11.86
CA THR A 162 19.24 13.32 10.83
C THR A 162 19.55 12.54 9.55
N GLU A 163 19.00 11.33 9.45
CA GLU A 163 19.24 10.38 8.37
C GLU A 163 18.05 9.45 8.22
N GLU A 164 18.02 8.73 7.11
CA GLU A 164 17.00 7.75 6.79
C GLU A 164 16.70 6.84 7.98
N SER A 165 15.43 6.79 8.40
CA SER A 165 15.02 5.99 9.56
C SER A 165 14.17 4.77 9.18
N VAL A 166 13.71 4.68 7.94
CA VAL A 166 12.84 3.61 7.46
C VAL A 166 13.21 3.25 6.03
N ALA A 167 12.99 1.99 5.66
CA ALA A 167 13.25 1.51 4.31
C ALA A 167 12.19 0.51 3.87
N ALA A 168 11.92 0.42 2.57
CA ALA A 168 11.00 -0.56 2.01
C ALA A 168 11.59 -1.98 2.11
N CYS A 169 10.74 -2.97 2.38
CA CYS A 169 11.15 -4.38 2.50
C CYS A 169 11.83 -4.93 1.23
N ASN A 170 11.50 -4.39 0.04
CA ASN A 170 12.08 -4.77 -1.23
C ASN A 170 13.22 -3.87 -1.71
N THR A 171 13.76 -2.99 -0.86
CA THR A 171 14.91 -2.18 -1.26
C THR A 171 16.13 -3.07 -1.48
N THR A 172 16.68 -3.08 -2.69
CA THR A 172 17.90 -3.84 -3.02
C THR A 172 19.16 -3.00 -2.89
N THR A 173 19.01 -1.69 -2.71
CA THR A 173 20.12 -0.77 -2.51
C THR A 173 20.55 -0.79 -1.05
N THR A 174 21.84 -0.97 -0.80
CA THR A 174 22.39 -0.88 0.55
C THR A 174 22.28 0.55 1.08
N ILE A 175 21.63 0.70 2.22
CA ILE A 175 21.53 1.95 2.96
C ILE A 175 22.67 1.95 3.98
N THR A 176 23.49 2.99 3.97
CA THR A 176 24.59 3.17 4.93
C THR A 176 24.26 4.36 5.82
N LEU A 177 24.13 4.10 7.12
CA LEU A 177 23.93 5.15 8.13
C LEU A 177 25.23 5.92 8.39
N LYS A 178 25.14 7.07 9.03
CA LYS A 178 26.27 7.92 9.44
C LYS A 178 27.24 7.21 10.38
N ASN A 179 26.74 6.26 11.18
CA ASN A 179 27.57 5.38 12.02
C ASN A 179 28.23 4.23 11.22
N SER A 180 28.16 4.25 9.89
CA SER A 180 28.68 3.25 8.94
C SER A 180 28.01 1.88 8.99
N LYS A 181 26.94 1.71 9.79
CA LYS A 181 26.12 0.49 9.77
C LYS A 181 25.29 0.43 8.50
N LYS A 182 25.10 -0.78 7.99
CA LYS A 182 24.51 -1.02 6.68
C LYS A 182 23.28 -1.90 6.77
N TYR A 183 22.25 -1.56 6.01
CA TYR A 183 21.01 -2.31 5.93
C TYR A 183 20.54 -2.45 4.49
N VAL A 184 19.76 -3.51 4.23
CA VAL A 184 19.18 -3.77 2.92
C VAL A 184 17.85 -4.51 3.10
N GLY A 185 16.96 -4.38 2.13
CA GLY A 185 15.77 -5.22 2.02
C GLY A 185 16.09 -6.54 1.32
N VAL A 186 15.03 -7.23 0.89
CA VAL A 186 15.09 -8.49 0.16
C VAL A 186 14.33 -8.30 -1.14
N ASP A 187 14.97 -8.59 -2.28
CA ASP A 187 14.32 -8.45 -3.59
C ASP A 187 12.99 -9.21 -3.63
N LYS A 188 11.97 -8.61 -4.25
CA LYS A 188 10.58 -9.14 -4.33
C LYS A 188 9.90 -9.39 -2.99
N CYS A 189 10.41 -8.82 -1.90
CA CYS A 189 9.78 -8.95 -0.59
C CYS A 189 8.68 -7.91 -0.37
N LYS A 190 7.45 -8.40 -0.22
CA LYS A 190 6.28 -7.55 0.03
C LYS A 190 6.15 -7.15 1.50
N THR A 191 6.44 -8.05 2.43
CA THR A 191 6.42 -7.78 3.88
C THR A 191 7.61 -8.44 4.54
N CYS A 192 8.18 -7.78 5.54
CA CYS A 192 9.37 -8.23 6.24
C CYS A 192 9.27 -7.91 7.74
N THR A 193 10.10 -8.59 8.54
CA THR A 193 10.36 -8.16 9.92
C THR A 193 11.60 -7.29 9.96
N GLN A 194 11.64 -6.42 10.96
CA GLN A 194 12.78 -5.54 11.22
C GLN A 194 14.08 -6.35 11.39
N PRO A 195 15.19 -5.92 10.77
CA PRO A 195 16.50 -6.52 11.00
C PRO A 195 17.00 -6.23 12.42
N ASN A 196 17.87 -7.10 12.92
CA ASN A 196 18.64 -6.79 14.13
C ASN A 196 19.62 -5.64 13.85
N ALA A 197 20.07 -4.98 14.92
CA ALA A 197 21.15 -4.00 14.83
C ALA A 197 22.40 -4.62 14.21
N ALA A 198 23.04 -3.90 13.29
CA ALA A 198 24.27 -4.38 12.66
C ALA A 198 25.39 -4.54 13.69
N SER A 199 26.03 -5.70 13.70
CA SER A 199 27.16 -6.04 14.58
C SER A 199 28.48 -5.43 14.12
N ASP A 200 28.59 -5.12 12.82
CA ASP A 200 29.77 -4.51 12.19
C ASP A 200 29.35 -3.52 11.08
N THR A 201 30.33 -2.92 10.41
CA THR A 201 30.13 -1.91 9.34
C THR A 201 30.47 -2.44 7.94
N ASN A 202 30.88 -3.70 7.83
CA ASN A 202 31.31 -4.32 6.58
C ASN A 202 30.14 -5.01 5.88
N THR A 203 29.27 -5.67 6.65
CA THR A 203 28.16 -6.48 6.13
C THR A 203 26.84 -5.74 6.27
N ALA A 204 26.07 -5.66 5.18
CA ALA A 204 24.70 -5.15 5.25
C ALA A 204 23.79 -6.18 5.92
N VAL A 205 23.05 -5.77 6.95
CA VAL A 205 22.05 -6.63 7.59
C VAL A 205 20.74 -6.53 6.81
N ALA A 206 20.28 -7.66 6.28
CA ALA A 206 19.03 -7.74 5.55
C ALA A 206 17.82 -7.81 6.50
N ALA A 207 16.72 -7.17 6.13
CA ALA A 207 15.42 -7.46 6.71
C ALA A 207 15.02 -8.92 6.42
N THR A 208 14.20 -9.53 7.28
CA THR A 208 13.77 -10.92 7.10
C THR A 208 12.44 -10.94 6.36
N CYS A 209 12.39 -11.50 5.16
CA CYS A 209 11.14 -11.53 4.39
C CYS A 209 10.11 -12.50 4.98
N THR A 210 8.86 -12.05 5.11
CA THR A 210 7.72 -12.84 5.62
C THR A 210 6.64 -13.10 4.59
N ALA A 211 6.55 -12.27 3.54
CA ALA A 211 5.74 -12.53 2.36
C ALA A 211 6.36 -11.90 1.12
N CYS A 212 6.29 -12.61 0.00
CA CYS A 212 6.83 -12.16 -1.28
C CYS A 212 5.73 -11.57 -2.18
N GLU A 213 6.16 -10.88 -3.23
CA GLU A 213 5.30 -10.52 -4.36
C GLU A 213 4.75 -11.77 -5.06
N ASN A 214 3.66 -11.60 -5.82
CA ASN A 214 3.09 -12.69 -6.60
C ASN A 214 4.14 -13.28 -7.57
N GLY A 215 4.09 -14.61 -7.75
CA GLY A 215 5.09 -15.36 -8.50
C GLY A 215 6.31 -15.79 -7.68
N TYR A 216 6.35 -15.48 -6.38
CA TYR A 216 7.42 -15.86 -5.47
C TYR A 216 6.87 -16.43 -4.15
N PHE A 217 7.68 -17.25 -3.49
CA PHE A 217 7.42 -17.77 -2.15
C PHE A 217 8.61 -17.51 -1.23
N VAL A 218 8.36 -17.51 0.08
CA VAL A 218 9.41 -17.32 1.08
C VAL A 218 10.17 -18.62 1.27
N ALA A 219 11.48 -18.60 1.00
CA ALA A 219 12.41 -19.68 1.30
C ALA A 219 13.62 -19.09 2.04
N SER A 220 13.90 -19.58 3.25
CA SER A 220 15.05 -19.12 4.05
C SER A 220 15.12 -17.59 4.23
N ALA A 221 13.98 -16.96 4.52
CA ALA A 221 13.83 -15.50 4.66
C ALA A 221 14.09 -14.67 3.38
N ALA A 222 14.25 -15.31 2.22
CA ALA A 222 14.36 -14.69 0.91
C ALA A 222 13.19 -15.08 0.01
N CYS A 223 13.03 -14.38 -1.11
CA CYS A 223 11.99 -14.69 -2.10
C CYS A 223 12.55 -15.54 -3.24
N THR A 224 12.00 -16.74 -3.40
CA THR A 224 12.34 -17.67 -4.48
C THR A 224 11.19 -17.72 -5.48
N LYS A 225 11.51 -17.76 -6.77
CA LYS A 225 10.52 -17.77 -7.84
C LYS A 225 9.70 -19.08 -7.80
N CYS A 226 8.38 -18.95 -7.96
CA CYS A 226 7.50 -20.09 -8.23
C CYS A 226 7.77 -20.67 -9.62
N HIS A 227 7.19 -21.84 -9.91
CA HIS A 227 7.06 -22.29 -11.28
C HIS A 227 6.32 -21.24 -12.13
N GLU A 228 6.67 -21.09 -13.40
CA GLU A 228 6.18 -20.02 -14.29
C GLU A 228 4.65 -20.01 -14.49
N SER A 229 4.01 -21.16 -14.31
CA SER A 229 2.56 -21.32 -14.37
C SER A 229 1.83 -20.93 -13.07
N CYS A 230 2.54 -20.76 -11.95
CA CYS A 230 1.95 -20.43 -10.66
C CYS A 230 1.92 -18.91 -10.45
N LEU A 231 0.78 -18.38 -10.00
CA LEU A 231 0.69 -17.02 -9.47
C LEU A 231 1.10 -16.97 -7.98
N THR A 232 0.76 -18.01 -7.21
CA THR A 232 1.25 -18.22 -5.85
C THR A 232 1.61 -19.69 -5.68
N CYS A 233 2.58 -20.00 -4.83
CA CYS A 233 3.06 -21.36 -4.61
C CYS A 233 3.52 -21.58 -3.16
N SER A 234 3.73 -22.82 -2.75
CA SER A 234 4.50 -23.13 -1.53
C SER A 234 5.97 -23.41 -1.80
N ASP A 235 6.32 -23.74 -3.04
CA ASP A 235 7.67 -24.10 -3.46
C ASP A 235 7.84 -23.85 -4.97
N ALA A 236 9.04 -24.03 -5.50
CA ALA A 236 9.39 -23.85 -6.91
C ALA A 236 8.83 -24.95 -7.83
N GLY A 237 8.37 -26.07 -7.28
CA GLY A 237 7.80 -27.19 -8.04
C GLY A 237 6.52 -26.82 -8.81
N ALA A 238 6.38 -27.37 -10.02
CA ALA A 238 5.20 -27.17 -10.86
C ALA A 238 3.90 -27.69 -10.22
N ASP A 239 3.99 -28.68 -9.32
CA ASP A 239 2.90 -29.27 -8.55
C ASP A 239 2.63 -28.54 -7.22
N LYS A 240 3.34 -27.44 -6.94
CA LYS A 240 3.26 -26.69 -5.68
C LYS A 240 2.55 -25.35 -5.84
N CYS A 241 1.81 -25.15 -6.94
CA CYS A 241 1.01 -23.95 -7.11
C CYS A 241 -0.17 -23.97 -6.12
N LYS A 242 -0.47 -22.80 -5.55
CA LYS A 242 -1.69 -22.50 -4.78
C LYS A 242 -2.69 -21.70 -5.62
N SER A 243 -2.21 -21.01 -6.65
CA SER A 243 -3.03 -20.33 -7.66
C SER A 243 -2.26 -20.23 -8.96
N CYS A 244 -2.98 -20.04 -10.07
CA CYS A 244 -2.42 -20.06 -11.41
C CYS A 244 -2.39 -18.66 -12.03
N THR A 245 -1.46 -18.48 -12.97
CA THR A 245 -1.38 -17.25 -13.76
C THR A 245 -2.55 -17.20 -14.75
N ALA A 246 -3.33 -16.11 -14.72
CA ALA A 246 -4.45 -15.83 -15.63
C ALA A 246 -5.59 -16.88 -15.73
N ASN A 247 -6.69 -16.49 -16.37
CA ASN A 247 -7.91 -17.33 -16.51
C ASN A 247 -7.80 -18.40 -17.61
N THR A 248 -6.61 -18.58 -18.21
CA THR A 248 -6.30 -19.60 -19.21
C THR A 248 -5.76 -20.88 -18.58
N TYR A 249 -5.57 -20.88 -17.27
CA TYR A 249 -5.13 -22.01 -16.47
C TYR A 249 -6.08 -22.20 -15.30
N PHE A 250 -6.20 -23.45 -14.83
CA PHE A 250 -6.89 -23.77 -13.58
C PHE A 250 -5.98 -24.60 -12.68
N LEU A 251 -6.25 -24.55 -11.37
CA LEU A 251 -5.49 -25.32 -10.39
C LEU A 251 -6.00 -26.77 -10.35
N GLY A 252 -5.16 -27.70 -10.81
CA GLY A 252 -5.37 -29.15 -10.72
C GLY A 252 -5.07 -29.67 -9.32
N ALA A 253 -5.97 -29.39 -8.39
CA ALA A 253 -5.93 -29.86 -7.00
C ALA A 253 -7.33 -29.86 -6.40
N ASP A 254 -7.53 -30.57 -5.29
CA ASP A 254 -8.77 -30.43 -4.50
C ASP A 254 -8.92 -29.02 -3.91
N ASN A 255 -10.11 -28.70 -3.40
CA ASN A 255 -10.40 -27.36 -2.86
C ASN A 255 -9.47 -27.02 -1.68
N GLY A 256 -8.72 -25.92 -1.84
CA GLY A 256 -7.73 -25.47 -0.85
C GLY A 256 -6.39 -26.24 -0.89
N GLY A 257 -6.25 -27.18 -1.83
CA GLY A 257 -5.02 -27.94 -2.05
C GLY A 257 -3.96 -27.18 -2.85
N GLN A 258 -2.89 -27.90 -3.17
CA GLN A 258 -1.80 -27.42 -4.02
C GLN A 258 -1.62 -28.42 -5.16
N GLY A 259 -1.27 -27.93 -6.34
CA GLY A 259 -1.15 -28.78 -7.52
C GLY A 259 -0.58 -28.06 -8.73
N LYS A 260 -0.67 -28.74 -9.87
CA LYS A 260 -0.23 -28.22 -11.16
C LYS A 260 -1.23 -27.20 -11.68
N CYS A 261 -0.74 -26.13 -12.28
CA CYS A 261 -1.57 -25.25 -13.09
C CYS A 261 -1.70 -25.83 -14.48
N VAL A 262 -2.90 -26.32 -14.80
CA VAL A 262 -3.20 -26.99 -16.06
C VAL A 262 -3.81 -25.97 -17.01
N SER A 263 -3.30 -25.95 -18.25
CA SER A 263 -3.84 -25.07 -19.28
C SER A 263 -5.23 -25.54 -19.68
N CYS A 264 -6.15 -24.60 -19.88
CA CYS A 264 -7.49 -24.91 -20.35
C CYS A 264 -7.51 -25.68 -21.68
N GLY A 265 -6.52 -25.46 -22.54
CA GLY A 265 -6.38 -26.12 -23.84
C GLY A 265 -5.71 -27.50 -23.79
N ASP A 266 -5.18 -27.91 -22.64
CA ASP A 266 -4.34 -29.11 -22.52
C ASP A 266 -5.15 -30.32 -22.04
N ALA A 267 -5.53 -31.18 -22.97
CA ALA A 267 -6.25 -32.42 -22.69
C ALA A 267 -5.35 -33.65 -22.53
N SER A 268 -4.02 -33.47 -22.40
CA SER A 268 -3.05 -34.58 -22.42
C SER A 268 -2.91 -35.34 -21.10
N ASP A 269 -3.21 -34.69 -19.97
CA ASP A 269 -3.10 -35.28 -18.64
C ASP A 269 -4.25 -36.30 -18.35
N GLU A 270 -3.97 -37.33 -17.54
CA GLU A 270 -4.97 -38.33 -17.14
C GLU A 270 -5.97 -37.79 -16.09
N THR A 271 -5.51 -36.84 -15.26
CA THR A 271 -6.29 -36.21 -14.20
C THR A 271 -6.19 -34.70 -14.30
N TRP A 272 -7.25 -34.01 -13.89
CA TRP A 272 -7.34 -32.54 -13.94
C TRP A 272 -7.02 -31.98 -15.33
N LYS A 273 -7.62 -32.54 -16.38
CA LYS A 273 -7.33 -32.17 -17.78
C LYS A 273 -8.20 -31.03 -18.29
N GLY A 274 -7.64 -30.25 -19.22
CA GLY A 274 -8.35 -29.24 -20.00
C GLY A 274 -9.21 -29.84 -21.12
N VAL A 275 -9.59 -28.98 -22.06
CA VAL A 275 -10.38 -29.30 -23.25
C VAL A 275 -9.63 -28.79 -24.47
N ASP A 276 -9.38 -29.65 -25.45
CA ASP A 276 -8.67 -29.27 -26.67
C ASP A 276 -9.36 -28.08 -27.37
N GLY A 277 -8.55 -27.11 -27.82
CA GLY A 277 -9.05 -25.87 -28.43
C GLY A 277 -9.75 -24.91 -27.47
N CYS A 278 -9.56 -25.04 -26.15
CA CYS A 278 -10.18 -24.15 -25.18
C CYS A 278 -9.22 -23.07 -24.64
N LEU A 279 -9.59 -21.80 -24.79
CA LEU A 279 -8.83 -20.66 -24.28
C LEU A 279 -9.09 -20.39 -22.79
N LYS A 280 -10.35 -20.47 -22.35
CA LYS A 280 -10.73 -20.27 -20.94
C LYS A 280 -11.68 -21.35 -20.49
N CYS A 281 -11.56 -21.76 -19.24
CA CYS A 281 -12.32 -22.87 -18.69
C CYS A 281 -12.59 -22.68 -17.20
N THR A 282 -13.60 -23.41 -16.71
CA THR A 282 -13.89 -23.55 -15.29
C THR A 282 -13.29 -24.86 -14.79
N LYS A 283 -12.62 -24.79 -13.64
CA LYS A 283 -12.03 -25.94 -12.94
C LYS A 283 -13.10 -27.05 -12.74
N PRO A 284 -12.77 -28.33 -12.98
CA PRO A 284 -13.69 -29.43 -12.70
C PRO A 284 -13.88 -29.66 -11.19
N SER A 285 -14.96 -30.36 -10.84
CA SER A 285 -15.29 -30.69 -9.44
C SER A 285 -14.38 -31.76 -8.84
N ASP A 286 -13.81 -32.62 -9.68
CA ASP A 286 -13.00 -33.77 -9.31
C ASP A 286 -11.91 -34.01 -10.35
N SER A 287 -10.93 -34.84 -9.99
CA SER A 287 -9.75 -35.10 -10.82
C SER A 287 -10.04 -35.89 -12.10
N SER A 288 -11.17 -36.59 -12.17
CA SER A 288 -11.52 -37.47 -13.29
C SER A 288 -12.36 -36.80 -14.37
N THR A 289 -12.96 -35.65 -14.06
CA THR A 289 -13.74 -34.85 -15.01
C THR A 289 -12.88 -33.80 -15.72
N PRO A 290 -13.01 -33.65 -17.05
CA PRO A 290 -12.36 -32.55 -17.77
C PRO A 290 -12.90 -31.19 -17.31
N ALA A 291 -12.06 -30.15 -17.43
CA ALA A 291 -12.51 -28.77 -17.24
C ALA A 291 -13.68 -28.42 -18.17
N THR A 292 -14.53 -27.48 -17.76
CA THR A 292 -15.63 -26.99 -18.61
C THR A 292 -15.15 -25.80 -19.42
N CYS A 293 -15.12 -25.92 -20.74
CA CYS A 293 -14.72 -24.80 -21.59
C CYS A 293 -15.74 -23.66 -21.55
N THR A 294 -15.26 -22.43 -21.39
CA THR A 294 -16.06 -21.20 -21.35
C THR A 294 -15.76 -20.26 -22.52
N GLU A 295 -14.59 -20.40 -23.15
CA GLU A 295 -14.18 -19.65 -24.35
C GLU A 295 -13.24 -20.51 -25.20
N CYS A 296 -13.48 -20.59 -26.51
CA CYS A 296 -12.71 -21.34 -27.50
C CYS A 296 -11.81 -20.42 -28.32
#